data_AF-A0A7D5PCV2-F1
#
_entry.id   AF-A0A7D5PCV2-F1
#
_cell.length_a   1.000
_cell.length_b   1.000
_cell.length_c   1.000
_cell.angle_alpha   90.00
_cell.angle_beta   90.00
_cell.angle_gamma   90.00
#
_symmetry.space_group_name_H-M   'P 1'
#
loop_
_entity.id
_entity.type
_entity.pdbx_description
1 polymer ?
#
loop_
_entity_poly.entity_id
_entity_poly.type
_entity_poly.pdbx_seq_one_letter_code
_entity_poly.pdbx_strand_id
1 'polypeptide(L)'
;MADDSSDEDLARLVADLVRTLRELEDELEPPRPDDGPRLPTPRDLRRFTSEVAIPGFILVLETNIRALRLLQRALRLADGAETASRETEQLRDRAKSASESTLSRLDDALVGLQDAVEGRPNDDEAAELLDDARELRAEIQRRIRESTSSEDGTDSDTTDAADEPSPLDDEGDDTDDAVSVDVDAELESIKRDLDELPDADGAPIDGEGDDHGNDGGDGSEDGSSADSSPDGDPPDDPDRE
;
A
#
# COMPACT_ATOMS: atom_id res chain seq x y z
N MET A 1 -62.49 -14.61 88.69
CA MET A 1 -61.83 -13.30 88.69
C MET A 1 -60.69 -13.20 87.66
N ALA A 2 -60.01 -14.29 87.27
CA ALA A 2 -58.97 -14.25 86.22
C ALA A 2 -59.48 -14.49 84.78
N ASP A 3 -60.68 -15.07 84.62
CA ASP A 3 -61.27 -15.41 83.32
C ASP A 3 -61.75 -14.16 82.54
N ASP A 4 -62.37 -13.22 83.26
CA ASP A 4 -62.94 -11.97 82.70
C ASP A 4 -61.85 -11.00 82.17
N SER A 5 -60.66 -11.00 82.79
CA SER A 5 -59.53 -10.19 82.32
C SER A 5 -58.89 -10.73 81.05
N SER A 6 -58.86 -12.05 80.87
CA SER A 6 -58.26 -12.67 79.67
C SER A 6 -59.15 -12.51 78.44
N ASP A 7 -60.47 -12.48 78.62
CA ASP A 7 -61.43 -12.25 77.53
C ASP A 7 -61.38 -10.79 77.04
N GLU A 8 -61.26 -9.84 77.96
CA GLU A 8 -61.07 -8.41 77.66
C GLU A 8 -59.75 -8.15 76.88
N ASP A 9 -58.65 -8.80 77.27
CA ASP A 9 -57.36 -8.65 76.57
C ASP A 9 -57.38 -9.30 75.18
N LEU A 10 -58.08 -10.44 75.03
CA LEU A 10 -58.30 -11.08 73.73
C LEU A 10 -59.15 -10.21 72.81
N ALA A 11 -60.21 -9.57 73.33
CA ALA A 11 -61.06 -8.66 72.58
C ALA A 11 -60.26 -7.45 72.03
N ARG A 12 -59.32 -6.91 72.83
CA ARG A 12 -58.43 -5.84 72.37
C ARG A 12 -57.46 -6.29 71.28
N LEU A 13 -56.83 -7.46 71.45
CA LEU A 13 -55.92 -8.00 70.42
C LEU A 13 -56.64 -8.25 69.09
N VAL A 14 -57.86 -8.78 69.15
CA VAL A 14 -58.68 -9.03 67.95
C VAL A 14 -59.10 -7.71 67.29
N ALA A 15 -59.47 -6.69 68.08
CA ALA A 15 -59.79 -5.37 67.55
C ALA A 15 -58.59 -4.72 66.86
N ASP A 16 -57.40 -4.82 67.46
CA ASP A 16 -56.16 -4.31 66.89
C ASP A 16 -55.75 -5.08 65.63
N LEU A 17 -55.92 -6.40 65.60
CA LEU A 17 -55.66 -7.24 64.42
C LEU A 17 -56.61 -6.91 63.27
N VAL A 18 -57.91 -6.73 63.55
CA VAL A 18 -58.89 -6.31 62.54
C VAL A 18 -58.56 -4.92 62.01
N ARG A 19 -58.06 -4.00 62.85
CA ARG A 19 -57.56 -2.70 62.39
C ARG A 19 -56.36 -2.85 61.47
N THR A 20 -55.37 -3.66 61.85
CA THR A 20 -54.15 -3.85 61.04
C THR A 20 -54.44 -4.56 59.73
N LEU A 21 -55.36 -5.54 59.72
CA LEU A 21 -55.76 -6.23 58.49
C LEU A 21 -56.50 -5.28 57.53
N ARG A 22 -57.34 -4.37 58.04
CA ARG A 22 -57.98 -3.33 57.19
C ARG A 22 -56.97 -2.35 56.62
N GLU A 23 -55.96 -1.97 57.40
CA GLU A 23 -54.89 -1.08 56.95
C GLU A 23 -54.02 -1.74 55.87
N LEU A 24 -53.69 -3.03 56.04
CA LEU A 24 -53.00 -3.80 55.01
C LEU A 24 -53.87 -4.10 53.78
N GLU A 25 -55.18 -4.26 53.94
CA GLU A 25 -56.12 -4.47 52.82
C GLU A 25 -56.24 -3.21 51.96
N ASP A 26 -56.30 -2.02 52.59
CA ASP A 26 -56.27 -0.71 51.89
C ASP A 26 -54.94 -0.49 51.14
N GLU A 27 -53.82 -0.96 51.68
CA GLU A 27 -52.49 -0.83 51.06
C GLU A 27 -52.26 -1.86 49.94
N LEU A 28 -52.90 -3.04 50.04
CA LEU A 28 -52.83 -4.10 49.04
C LEU A 28 -53.88 -3.96 47.92
N GLU A 29 -54.86 -3.07 48.07
CA GLU A 29 -55.83 -2.81 47.01
C GLU A 29 -55.12 -2.13 45.81
N PRO A 30 -55.07 -2.79 44.64
CA PRO A 30 -54.40 -2.23 43.47
C PRO A 30 -55.07 -0.92 43.05
N PRO A 31 -54.31 0.05 42.51
CA PRO A 31 -54.87 1.32 42.04
C PRO A 31 -56.04 1.04 41.07
N ARG A 32 -57.15 1.76 41.29
CA ARG A 32 -58.44 1.55 40.62
C ARG A 32 -58.27 1.45 39.08
N PRO A 33 -59.09 0.64 38.39
CA PRO A 33 -58.99 0.35 36.96
C PRO A 33 -59.25 1.53 35.99
N ASP A 34 -59.31 2.77 36.47
CA ASP A 34 -59.40 3.97 35.63
C ASP A 34 -58.03 4.41 35.06
N ASP A 35 -56.92 3.86 35.54
CA ASP A 35 -55.57 4.07 34.97
C ASP A 35 -55.30 3.06 33.82
N GLY A 36 -56.15 3.08 32.81
CA GLY A 36 -55.77 2.60 31.47
C GLY A 36 -54.57 3.40 30.94
N PRO A 37 -53.87 2.94 29.89
CA PRO A 37 -52.77 3.71 29.30
C PRO A 37 -53.29 5.10 28.93
N ARG A 38 -52.86 6.12 29.69
CA ARG A 38 -53.33 7.48 29.51
C ARG A 38 -53.05 7.89 28.08
N LEU A 39 -54.10 8.21 27.33
CA LEU A 39 -53.96 8.75 26.00
C LEU A 39 -53.10 10.02 26.11
N PRO A 40 -52.03 10.14 25.31
CA PRO A 40 -51.11 11.27 25.41
C PRO A 40 -51.87 12.56 25.16
N THR A 41 -51.65 13.56 26.01
CA THR A 41 -52.29 14.85 25.81
C THR A 41 -51.63 15.57 24.62
N PRO A 42 -52.32 16.51 23.95
CA PRO A 42 -51.72 17.32 22.89
C PRO A 42 -50.44 18.06 23.33
N ARG A 43 -50.29 18.33 24.63
CA ARG A 43 -49.11 18.96 25.21
C ARG A 43 -47.93 17.97 25.28
N ASP A 44 -48.22 16.70 25.57
CA ASP A 44 -47.22 15.62 25.59
C ASP A 44 -46.70 15.32 24.18
N LEU A 45 -47.57 15.39 23.15
CA LEU A 45 -47.16 15.27 21.75
C LEU A 45 -46.24 16.40 21.29
N ARG A 46 -46.54 17.65 21.65
CA ARG A 46 -45.65 18.79 21.37
C ARG A 46 -44.32 18.65 22.07
N ARG A 47 -44.34 18.20 23.33
CA ARG A 47 -43.14 17.99 24.11
C ARG A 47 -42.29 16.85 23.54
N PHE A 48 -42.90 15.72 23.20
CA PHE A 48 -42.23 14.59 22.55
C PHE A 48 -41.63 14.98 21.19
N THR A 49 -42.36 15.74 20.37
CA THR A 49 -41.81 16.20 19.09
C THR A 49 -40.63 17.14 19.28
N SER A 50 -40.70 18.09 20.22
CA SER A 50 -39.58 19.00 20.48
C SER A 50 -38.38 18.33 21.15
N GLU A 51 -38.61 17.39 22.09
CA GLU A 51 -37.55 16.79 22.90
C GLU A 51 -36.95 15.53 22.27
N VAL A 52 -37.73 14.81 21.45
CA VAL A 52 -37.34 13.48 20.93
C VAL A 52 -37.45 13.40 19.42
N ALA A 53 -38.61 13.66 18.83
CA ALA A 53 -38.83 13.38 17.41
C ALA A 53 -38.03 14.31 16.49
N ILE A 54 -38.06 15.62 16.75
CA ILE A 54 -37.31 16.60 15.97
C ILE A 54 -35.79 16.37 16.14
N PRO A 55 -35.23 16.27 17.37
CA PRO A 55 -33.81 15.95 17.54
C PRO A 55 -33.39 14.63 16.90
N GLY A 56 -34.20 13.57 17.03
CA GLY A 56 -33.92 12.28 16.40
C GLY A 56 -33.91 12.36 14.87
N PHE A 57 -34.86 13.10 14.29
CA PHE A 57 -34.90 13.30 12.84
C PHE A 57 -33.71 14.14 12.34
N ILE A 58 -33.31 15.17 13.09
CA ILE A 58 -32.09 15.95 12.79
C ILE A 58 -30.86 15.02 12.79
N LEU A 59 -30.74 14.12 13.75
CA LEU A 59 -29.61 13.18 13.83
C LEU A 59 -29.55 12.22 12.62
N VAL A 60 -30.70 11.71 12.17
CA VAL A 60 -30.79 10.90 10.95
C VAL A 60 -30.33 11.70 9.73
N LEU A 61 -30.80 12.95 9.60
CA LEU A 61 -30.37 13.82 8.50
C LEU A 61 -28.87 14.15 8.56
N GLU A 62 -28.32 14.44 9.74
CA GLU A 62 -26.89 14.71 9.89
C GLU A 62 -26.05 13.49 9.51
N THR A 63 -26.50 12.31 9.88
CA THR A 63 -25.89 11.04 9.48
C THR A 63 -25.92 10.87 7.96
N ASN A 64 -27.06 11.13 7.32
CA ASN A 64 -27.17 11.08 5.85
C ASN A 64 -26.23 12.08 5.18
N ILE A 65 -26.14 13.31 5.70
CA ILE A 65 -25.23 14.33 5.17
C ILE A 65 -23.78 13.89 5.33
N ARG A 66 -23.39 13.30 6.47
CA ARG A 66 -22.04 12.74 6.67
C ARG A 66 -21.74 11.62 5.69
N ALA A 67 -22.69 10.71 5.48
CA ALA A 67 -22.57 9.62 4.51
C ALA A 67 -22.36 10.15 3.07
N LEU A 68 -23.15 11.16 2.66
CA LEU A 68 -22.99 11.80 1.35
C LEU A 68 -21.65 12.54 1.21
N ARG A 69 -21.14 13.17 2.29
CA ARG A 69 -19.81 13.79 2.29
C ARG A 69 -18.68 12.77 2.19
N LEU A 70 -18.84 11.62 2.83
CA LEU A 70 -17.93 10.48 2.70
C LEU A 70 -17.91 9.97 1.26
N LEU A 71 -19.09 9.78 0.66
CA LEU A 71 -19.21 9.42 -0.75
C LEU A 71 -18.56 10.45 -1.67
N GLN A 72 -18.79 11.75 -1.44
CA GLN A 72 -18.15 12.81 -2.20
C GLN A 72 -16.61 12.76 -2.08
N ARG A 73 -16.09 12.48 -0.89
CA ARG A 73 -14.65 12.33 -0.67
C ARG A 73 -14.10 11.09 -1.36
N ALA A 74 -14.85 9.99 -1.38
CA ALA A 74 -14.49 8.77 -2.11
C ALA A 74 -14.47 9.00 -3.63
N LEU A 75 -15.51 9.63 -4.19
CA LEU A 75 -15.56 10.00 -5.62
C LEU A 75 -14.39 10.91 -6.01
N ARG A 76 -14.11 11.92 -5.19
CA ARG A 76 -12.97 12.83 -5.43
C ARG A 76 -11.61 12.11 -5.31
N LEU A 77 -11.52 11.05 -4.53
CA LEU A 77 -10.32 10.21 -4.45
C LEU A 77 -10.18 9.34 -5.71
N ALA A 78 -11.28 8.83 -6.25
CA ALA A 78 -11.30 8.08 -7.50
C ALA A 78 -10.91 8.96 -8.71
N ASP A 79 -11.45 10.18 -8.82
CA ASP A 79 -11.05 11.16 -9.85
C ASP A 79 -9.55 11.53 -9.73
N GLY A 80 -9.06 11.67 -8.49
CA GLY A 80 -7.65 11.92 -8.20
C GLY A 80 -6.76 10.74 -8.59
N ALA A 81 -7.21 9.50 -8.39
CA ALA A 81 -6.48 8.29 -8.75
C ALA A 81 -6.31 8.13 -10.27
N GLU A 82 -7.32 8.50 -11.07
CA GLU A 82 -7.21 8.50 -12.53
C GLU A 82 -6.17 9.53 -13.02
N THR A 83 -6.15 10.71 -12.38
CA THR A 83 -5.17 11.77 -12.70
C THR A 83 -3.76 11.34 -12.30
N ALA A 84 -3.59 10.77 -11.11
CA ALA A 84 -2.32 10.25 -10.62
C ALA A 84 -1.80 9.09 -11.51
N SER A 85 -2.69 8.23 -12.01
CA SER A 85 -2.32 7.13 -12.90
C SER A 85 -1.70 7.63 -14.21
N ARG A 86 -2.31 8.64 -14.85
CA ARG A 86 -1.77 9.30 -16.06
C ARG A 86 -0.41 9.96 -15.81
N GLU A 87 -0.23 10.56 -14.63
CA GLU A 87 1.05 11.17 -14.25
C GLU A 87 2.13 10.09 -14.03
N THR A 88 1.79 8.98 -13.39
CA THR A 88 2.72 7.85 -13.20
C THR A 88 3.15 7.18 -14.50
N GLU A 89 2.28 7.09 -15.51
CA GLU A 89 2.66 6.59 -16.84
C GLU A 89 3.72 7.50 -17.49
N GLN A 90 3.53 8.83 -17.42
CA GLN A 90 4.50 9.79 -17.94
C GLN A 90 5.83 9.77 -17.17
N LEU A 91 5.81 9.49 -15.87
CA LEU A 91 7.02 9.26 -15.09
C LEU A 91 7.70 7.94 -15.48
N ARG A 92 6.92 6.87 -15.70
CA ARG A 92 7.43 5.56 -16.13
C ARG A 92 8.11 5.64 -17.49
N ASP A 93 7.54 6.37 -18.44
CA ASP A 93 8.14 6.57 -19.77
C ASP A 93 9.46 7.32 -19.68
N ARG A 94 9.55 8.35 -18.83
CA ARG A 94 10.81 9.06 -18.55
C ARG A 94 11.84 8.18 -17.85
N ALA A 95 11.42 7.37 -16.90
CA ALA A 95 12.32 6.43 -16.22
C ALA A 95 12.83 5.36 -17.19
N LYS A 96 11.98 4.89 -18.10
CA LYS A 96 12.33 3.91 -19.13
C LYS A 96 13.34 4.50 -20.11
N SER A 97 13.11 5.72 -20.61
CA SER A 97 14.07 6.37 -21.52
C SER A 97 15.40 6.70 -20.86
N ALA A 98 15.40 7.10 -19.59
CA ALA A 98 16.64 7.30 -18.81
C ALA A 98 17.39 5.97 -18.61
N SER A 99 16.68 4.88 -18.35
CA SER A 99 17.26 3.54 -18.19
C SER A 99 17.87 3.05 -19.49
N GLU A 100 17.18 3.22 -20.61
CA GLU A 100 17.65 2.85 -21.94
C GLU A 100 18.88 3.66 -22.35
N SER A 101 18.89 4.97 -22.08
CA SER A 101 20.08 5.81 -22.25
C SER A 101 21.26 5.35 -21.38
N THR A 102 21.01 4.88 -20.17
CA THR A 102 22.07 4.45 -19.25
C THR A 102 22.62 3.09 -19.68
N LEU A 103 21.75 2.17 -20.11
CA LEU A 103 22.12 0.89 -20.68
C LEU A 103 22.94 1.04 -21.97
N SER A 104 22.54 1.94 -22.87
CA SER A 104 23.32 2.22 -24.09
C SER A 104 24.73 2.70 -23.76
N ARG A 105 24.88 3.59 -22.76
CA ARG A 105 26.20 4.05 -22.30
C ARG A 105 27.02 2.95 -21.65
N LEU A 106 26.37 2.02 -20.95
CA LEU A 106 27.04 0.86 -20.35
C LEU A 106 27.52 -0.10 -21.44
N ASP A 107 26.71 -0.35 -22.46
CA ASP A 107 27.07 -1.19 -23.61
C ASP A 107 28.28 -0.59 -24.36
N ASP A 108 28.26 0.71 -24.65
CA ASP A 108 29.39 1.43 -25.24
C ASP A 108 30.65 1.34 -24.37
N ALA A 109 30.52 1.48 -23.04
CA ALA A 109 31.65 1.37 -22.12
C ALA A 109 32.20 -0.07 -22.05
N LEU A 110 31.35 -1.09 -22.13
CA LEU A 110 31.75 -2.49 -22.16
C LEU A 110 32.46 -2.85 -23.47
N VAL A 111 31.98 -2.32 -24.60
CA VAL A 111 32.69 -2.44 -25.89
C VAL A 111 34.07 -1.78 -25.80
N GLY A 112 34.15 -0.57 -25.23
CA GLY A 112 35.43 0.11 -25.00
C GLY A 112 36.39 -0.68 -24.09
N LEU A 113 35.88 -1.33 -23.04
CA LEU A 113 36.67 -2.18 -22.16
C LEU A 113 37.16 -3.45 -22.88
N GLN A 114 36.31 -4.08 -23.70
CA GLN A 114 36.68 -5.26 -24.47
C GLN A 114 37.78 -4.93 -25.50
N ASP A 115 37.66 -3.80 -26.19
CA ASP A 115 38.67 -3.33 -27.15
C ASP A 115 39.99 -2.93 -26.46
N ALA A 116 39.93 -2.35 -25.26
CA ALA A 116 41.11 -2.07 -24.45
C ALA A 116 41.83 -3.36 -24.01
N VAL A 117 41.08 -4.41 -23.64
CA VAL A 117 41.63 -5.75 -23.32
C VAL A 117 42.23 -6.43 -24.56
N GLU A 118 41.65 -6.22 -25.73
CA GLU A 118 42.16 -6.71 -27.02
C GLU A 118 43.32 -5.86 -27.58
N GLY A 119 43.72 -4.79 -26.88
CA GLY A 119 44.88 -3.95 -27.22
C GLY A 119 44.63 -2.94 -28.34
N ARG A 120 43.36 -2.60 -28.60
CA ARG A 120 42.93 -1.59 -29.57
C ARG A 120 42.15 -0.49 -28.84
N PRO A 121 42.81 0.56 -28.33
CA PRO A 121 42.10 1.68 -27.73
C PRO A 121 41.28 2.38 -28.82
N ASN A 122 39.97 2.57 -28.57
CA ASN A 122 39.08 3.34 -29.45
C ASN A 122 39.11 4.84 -29.17
N ASP A 123 39.83 5.25 -28.14
CA ASP A 123 39.95 6.63 -27.71
C ASP A 123 41.29 7.20 -28.17
N ASP A 124 41.24 8.34 -28.88
CA ASP A 124 42.42 8.96 -29.49
C ASP A 124 43.47 9.37 -28.43
N GLU A 125 43.04 9.78 -27.23
CA GLU A 125 43.94 10.14 -26.11
C GLU A 125 44.65 8.91 -25.56
N ALA A 126 43.94 7.78 -25.45
CA ALA A 126 44.54 6.51 -25.04
C ALA A 126 45.55 5.96 -26.06
N ALA A 127 45.33 6.21 -27.36
CA ALA A 127 46.28 5.82 -28.41
C ALA A 127 47.59 6.63 -28.33
N GLU A 128 47.51 7.94 -28.06
CA GLU A 128 48.67 8.82 -27.91
C GLU A 128 49.55 8.40 -26.71
N LEU A 129 48.94 8.12 -25.55
CA LEU A 129 49.66 7.66 -24.35
C LEU A 129 50.39 6.31 -24.54
N LEU A 130 49.85 5.43 -25.39
CA LEU A 130 50.47 4.13 -25.69
C LEU A 130 51.68 4.25 -26.61
N ASP A 131 51.64 5.18 -27.56
CA ASP A 131 52.79 5.47 -28.41
C ASP A 131 53.92 6.13 -27.59
N ASP A 132 53.59 7.07 -26.71
CA ASP A 132 54.53 7.66 -25.75
C ASP A 132 55.19 6.59 -24.88
N ALA A 133 54.41 5.65 -24.34
CA ALA A 133 54.93 4.55 -23.52
C ALA A 133 55.85 3.61 -24.32
N ARG A 134 55.56 3.37 -25.60
CA ARG A 134 56.41 2.56 -26.51
C ARG A 134 57.73 3.27 -26.81
N GLU A 135 57.69 4.58 -27.02
CA GLU A 135 58.88 5.40 -27.21
C GLU A 135 59.77 5.39 -25.96
N LEU A 136 59.19 5.60 -24.77
CA LEU A 136 59.92 5.55 -23.49
C LEU A 136 60.58 4.18 -23.27
N ARG A 137 59.87 3.09 -23.59
CA ARG A 137 60.42 1.73 -23.48
C ARG A 137 61.60 1.51 -24.43
N ALA A 138 61.53 2.03 -25.65
CA ALA A 138 62.63 1.96 -26.61
C ALA A 138 63.84 2.77 -26.14
N GLU A 139 63.63 3.93 -25.53
CA GLU A 139 64.69 4.74 -24.93
C GLU A 139 65.37 4.01 -23.76
N ILE A 140 64.58 3.43 -22.84
CA ILE A 140 65.12 2.66 -21.71
C ILE A 140 65.94 1.47 -22.22
N GLN A 141 65.45 0.71 -23.19
CA GLN A 141 66.19 -0.41 -23.78
C GLN A 141 67.50 0.04 -24.43
N ARG A 142 67.50 1.20 -25.10
CA ARG A 142 68.71 1.78 -25.67
C ARG A 142 69.70 2.15 -24.58
N ARG A 143 69.24 2.77 -23.51
CA ARG A 143 70.08 3.19 -22.38
C ARG A 143 70.64 2.01 -21.58
N ILE A 144 69.84 0.96 -21.38
CA ILE A 144 70.31 -0.30 -20.81
C ILE A 144 71.38 -0.91 -21.71
N ARG A 145 71.14 -1.03 -23.03
CA ARG A 145 72.12 -1.59 -23.97
C ARG A 145 73.42 -0.80 -24.02
N GLU A 146 73.35 0.53 -23.95
CA GLU A 146 74.53 1.40 -23.92
C GLU A 146 75.31 1.27 -22.59
N SER A 147 74.60 1.05 -21.49
CA SER A 147 75.20 0.77 -20.18
C SER A 147 75.87 -0.61 -20.19
N THR A 148 75.15 -1.66 -20.60
CA THR A 148 75.69 -3.04 -20.67
C THR A 148 76.81 -3.17 -21.69
N SER A 149 76.76 -2.47 -22.82
CA SER A 149 77.85 -2.47 -23.82
C SER A 149 79.07 -1.67 -23.36
N SER A 150 78.93 -0.79 -22.36
CA SER A 150 80.06 -0.14 -21.69
C SER A 150 80.68 -1.05 -20.61
N GLU A 151 79.93 -2.05 -20.13
CA GLU A 151 80.35 -3.04 -19.12
C GLU A 151 80.88 -4.35 -19.75
N ASP A 152 80.39 -4.76 -20.93
CA ASP A 152 80.77 -5.96 -21.70
C ASP A 152 82.10 -5.83 -22.47
N GLY A 153 82.97 -4.91 -22.02
CA GLY A 153 84.35 -4.78 -22.48
C GLY A 153 85.35 -5.64 -21.68
N THR A 154 84.89 -6.46 -20.74
CA THR A 154 85.77 -7.29 -19.89
C THR A 154 85.10 -8.62 -19.51
N ASP A 155 85.53 -9.67 -20.22
CA ASP A 155 85.65 -11.07 -19.78
C ASP A 155 84.41 -11.91 -19.35
N SER A 156 84.19 -12.96 -20.16
CA SER A 156 84.28 -14.37 -19.76
C SER A 156 83.06 -15.07 -19.08
N ASP A 157 82.50 -16.01 -19.86
CA ASP A 157 82.17 -17.42 -19.51
C ASP A 157 81.08 -17.73 -18.45
N THR A 158 80.41 -18.88 -18.69
CA THR A 158 79.66 -19.74 -17.74
C THR A 158 78.12 -19.59 -17.60
N THR A 159 77.41 -20.47 -18.32
CA THR A 159 76.44 -21.51 -17.86
C THR A 159 75.25 -21.19 -16.91
N ASP A 160 74.04 -21.51 -17.41
CA ASP A 160 73.07 -22.52 -16.90
C ASP A 160 72.02 -22.20 -15.82
N ALA A 161 70.85 -22.84 -16.01
CA ALA A 161 69.65 -23.04 -15.14
C ALA A 161 68.72 -21.83 -14.86
N ALA A 162 67.42 -21.82 -15.25
CA ALA A 162 66.26 -22.60 -14.75
C ALA A 162 66.03 -22.43 -13.22
N ASP A 163 64.88 -22.23 -12.60
CA ASP A 163 63.44 -22.19 -12.91
C ASP A 163 62.71 -21.75 -11.60
N GLU A 164 61.49 -21.23 -11.70
CA GLU A 164 60.45 -20.95 -10.67
C GLU A 164 60.54 -19.79 -9.64
N PRO A 165 59.39 -19.10 -9.42
CA PRO A 165 58.85 -18.92 -8.07
C PRO A 165 57.35 -19.25 -7.94
N SER A 166 56.98 -19.86 -6.80
CA SER A 166 55.62 -20.22 -6.37
C SER A 166 54.70 -19.02 -6.04
N PRO A 167 53.36 -19.15 -6.13
CA PRO A 167 52.44 -18.14 -5.60
C PRO A 167 52.19 -18.37 -4.10
N LEU A 168 52.23 -17.27 -3.35
CA LEU A 168 51.80 -17.19 -1.95
C LEU A 168 50.27 -17.01 -1.95
N ASP A 169 49.55 -17.92 -1.30
CA ASP A 169 48.14 -17.72 -0.96
C ASP A 169 48.03 -16.67 0.15
N ASP A 170 47.33 -15.58 -0.18
CA ASP A 170 46.96 -14.48 0.70
C ASP A 170 45.54 -14.78 1.23
N GLU A 171 45.45 -15.35 2.42
CA GLU A 171 44.18 -15.51 3.15
C GLU A 171 43.98 -14.33 4.10
N GLY A 172 43.31 -13.29 3.61
CA GLY A 172 42.74 -12.22 4.41
C GLY A 172 41.49 -12.69 5.14
N ASP A 173 41.58 -12.80 6.47
CA ASP A 173 40.48 -13.00 7.41
C ASP A 173 39.72 -11.67 7.60
N ASP A 174 38.83 -11.34 6.67
CA ASP A 174 37.84 -10.28 6.85
C ASP A 174 36.63 -10.85 7.60
N THR A 175 36.62 -10.65 8.92
CA THR A 175 35.44 -10.88 9.76
C THR A 175 34.39 -9.81 9.46
N ASP A 176 33.63 -10.00 8.38
CA ASP A 176 32.34 -9.34 8.20
C ASP A 176 31.33 -10.04 9.11
N ASP A 177 30.92 -9.34 10.17
CA ASP A 177 29.81 -9.69 11.06
C ASP A 177 28.49 -9.58 10.29
N ALA A 178 28.30 -10.52 9.35
CA ALA A 178 27.07 -10.70 8.61
C ALA A 178 26.03 -11.25 9.59
N VAL A 179 25.20 -10.37 10.15
CA VAL A 179 24.04 -10.75 10.95
C VAL A 179 23.11 -11.58 10.05
N SER A 180 23.22 -12.91 10.14
CA SER A 180 22.34 -13.83 9.46
C SER A 180 20.96 -13.76 10.12
N VAL A 181 20.06 -12.98 9.53
CA VAL A 181 18.67 -12.87 9.99
C VAL A 181 17.93 -14.15 9.59
N ASP A 182 17.50 -14.93 10.58
CA ASP A 182 16.69 -16.13 10.37
C ASP A 182 15.27 -15.74 9.96
N VAL A 183 15.07 -15.61 8.64
CA VAL A 183 13.79 -15.25 8.02
C VAL A 183 12.65 -16.17 8.47
N ASP A 184 12.94 -17.44 8.74
CA ASP A 184 11.94 -18.41 9.18
C ASP A 184 11.36 -18.06 10.56
N ALA A 185 12.19 -17.56 11.49
CA ALA A 185 11.74 -17.16 12.83
C ALA A 185 10.88 -15.90 12.78
N GLU A 186 11.24 -14.94 11.93
CA GLU A 186 10.48 -13.70 11.72
C GLU A 186 9.11 -13.98 11.10
N LEU A 187 9.04 -14.91 10.13
CA LEU A 187 7.78 -15.29 9.49
C LEU A 187 6.82 -16.00 10.46
N GLU A 188 7.34 -16.80 11.37
CA GLU A 188 6.51 -17.47 12.39
C GLU A 188 5.88 -16.45 13.36
N SER A 189 6.63 -15.40 13.74
CA SER A 189 6.09 -14.31 14.56
C SER A 189 4.95 -13.58 13.85
N ILE A 190 5.12 -13.22 12.57
CA ILE A 190 4.10 -12.51 11.79
C ILE A 190 2.84 -13.37 11.62
N LYS A 191 3.00 -14.68 11.40
CA LYS A 191 1.87 -15.61 11.26
C LYS A 191 1.05 -15.69 12.54
N ARG A 192 1.71 -15.74 13.69
CA ARG A 192 1.05 -15.78 14.99
C ARG A 192 0.25 -14.51 15.28
N ASP A 193 0.79 -13.35 14.91
CA ASP A 193 0.09 -12.07 15.05
C ASP A 193 -1.15 -11.98 14.14
N LEU A 194 -1.09 -12.60 12.96
CA LEU A 194 -2.22 -12.69 12.02
C LEU A 194 -3.31 -13.65 12.52
N ASP A 195 -2.94 -14.82 13.07
CA ASP A 195 -3.88 -15.80 13.62
C ASP A 195 -4.53 -15.33 14.95
N GLU A 196 -3.94 -14.34 15.65
CA GLU A 196 -4.50 -13.74 16.87
C GLU A 196 -5.50 -12.60 16.59
N LEU A 197 -5.64 -12.18 15.31
CA LEU A 197 -6.72 -11.31 14.90
C LEU A 197 -8.03 -12.14 14.81
N PRO A 198 -9.12 -11.74 15.48
CA PRO A 198 -10.37 -12.48 15.41
C PRO A 198 -10.92 -12.48 13.98
N ASP A 199 -11.15 -13.68 13.44
CA ASP A 199 -11.76 -13.92 12.14
C ASP A 199 -13.06 -13.12 12.00
N ALA A 200 -13.05 -12.15 11.09
CA ALA A 200 -14.26 -11.47 10.65
C ALA A 200 -14.95 -12.28 9.54
N ASP A 201 -15.20 -13.57 9.76
CA ASP A 201 -15.95 -14.42 8.83
C ASP A 201 -17.06 -15.18 9.55
N GLY A 202 -18.27 -14.60 9.48
CA GLY A 202 -19.49 -15.15 10.07
C GLY A 202 -20.77 -14.59 9.46
N ALA A 203 -20.77 -14.26 8.17
CA ALA A 203 -21.99 -13.96 7.43
C ALA A 203 -22.34 -15.13 6.50
N PRO A 204 -23.46 -15.84 6.70
CA PRO A 204 -23.94 -16.81 5.72
C PRO A 204 -24.39 -16.04 4.47
N ILE A 205 -23.75 -16.32 3.33
CA ILE A 205 -24.25 -15.92 2.02
C ILE A 205 -25.28 -16.98 1.63
N ASP A 206 -26.52 -16.74 2.04
CA ASP A 206 -27.67 -17.51 1.57
C ASP A 206 -27.85 -17.20 0.08
N GLY A 207 -27.65 -18.22 -0.73
CA GLY A 207 -27.94 -18.18 -2.15
C GLY A 207 -29.44 -18.25 -2.40
N GLU A 208 -29.94 -17.28 -3.17
CA GLU A 208 -31.20 -17.41 -3.88
C GLU A 208 -30.91 -17.06 -5.35
N GLY A 209 -31.02 -18.07 -6.21
CA GLY A 209 -30.95 -17.88 -7.66
C GLY A 209 -32.30 -17.45 -8.19
N ASP A 210 -32.30 -16.47 -9.11
CA ASP A 210 -33.40 -16.28 -10.04
C ASP A 210 -32.84 -16.19 -11.46
N ASP A 211 -32.99 -17.33 -12.12
CA ASP A 211 -33.03 -17.54 -13.55
C ASP A 211 -34.17 -16.72 -14.16
N HIS A 212 -33.84 -15.75 -15.01
CA HIS A 212 -34.76 -15.28 -16.05
C HIS A 212 -33.98 -14.92 -17.31
N GLY A 213 -33.86 -15.90 -18.21
CA GLY A 213 -33.75 -15.61 -19.62
C GLY A 213 -34.99 -14.90 -20.12
N ASN A 214 -34.81 -13.83 -20.90
CA ASN A 214 -35.81 -13.44 -21.88
C ASN A 214 -35.14 -13.19 -23.24
N ASP A 215 -35.64 -14.01 -24.16
CA ASP A 215 -35.43 -14.14 -25.59
C ASP A 215 -36.16 -13.04 -26.38
N GLY A 216 -35.72 -12.84 -27.64
CA GLY A 216 -36.37 -12.00 -28.66
C GLY A 216 -35.76 -10.59 -28.79
N GLY A 217 -35.15 -10.16 -29.89
CA GLY A 217 -35.34 -10.53 -31.29
C GLY A 217 -36.19 -9.45 -31.99
N ASP A 218 -35.66 -8.93 -33.11
CA ASP A 218 -36.24 -8.01 -34.12
C ASP A 218 -35.53 -6.64 -34.13
N GLY A 219 -34.86 -6.17 -35.19
CA GLY A 219 -34.92 -6.53 -36.60
C GLY A 219 -35.30 -5.28 -37.41
N SER A 220 -34.41 -4.90 -38.33
CA SER A 220 -34.67 -3.99 -39.48
C SER A 220 -34.76 -2.49 -39.16
N GLU A 221 -34.35 -1.53 -39.99
CA GLU A 221 -33.47 -1.38 -41.16
C GLU A 221 -33.64 0.10 -41.56
N ASP A 222 -32.61 0.63 -42.24
CA ASP A 222 -32.69 1.68 -43.26
C ASP A 222 -32.93 3.16 -42.86
N GLY A 223 -32.10 4.01 -43.47
CA GLY A 223 -32.07 5.45 -43.29
C GLY A 223 -30.84 6.10 -43.91
N SER A 224 -30.48 5.67 -45.13
CA SER A 224 -29.44 6.25 -45.97
C SER A 224 -29.59 7.77 -46.12
N SER A 225 -28.51 8.52 -45.90
CA SER A 225 -28.19 9.69 -46.72
C SER A 225 -26.68 9.86 -46.81
N ALA A 226 -26.17 9.52 -47.99
CA ALA A 226 -24.88 9.94 -48.48
C ALA A 226 -24.85 11.47 -48.56
N ASP A 227 -23.76 12.07 -48.09
CA ASP A 227 -23.24 13.30 -48.69
C ASP A 227 -21.75 13.11 -48.92
N SER A 228 -21.40 13.25 -50.20
CA SER A 228 -20.09 13.00 -50.76
C SER A 228 -19.15 14.16 -50.47
N SER A 229 -17.90 13.84 -50.12
CA SER A 229 -16.69 14.68 -50.21
C SER A 229 -16.48 15.26 -51.63
N PRO A 230 -15.39 15.97 -51.97
CA PRO A 230 -14.32 16.64 -51.19
C PRO A 230 -13.96 18.06 -51.75
N ASP A 231 -13.37 18.97 -50.95
CA ASP A 231 -12.70 20.15 -51.51
C ASP A 231 -11.56 20.65 -50.62
N GLY A 232 -10.38 20.84 -51.22
CA GLY A 232 -9.37 21.81 -50.77
C GLY A 232 -8.10 21.26 -50.12
N ASP A 233 -7.11 20.93 -50.94
CA ASP A 233 -5.70 20.69 -50.62
C ASP A 233 -4.94 22.07 -50.39
N PRO A 234 -3.60 22.15 -50.17
CA PRO A 234 -2.92 22.55 -48.92
C PRO A 234 -2.10 23.88 -49.03
N PRO A 235 -0.90 24.00 -48.41
CA PRO A 235 -0.54 24.81 -47.23
C PRO A 235 -0.02 26.24 -47.55
N ASP A 236 0.04 27.12 -46.55
CA ASP A 236 0.78 28.40 -46.64
C ASP A 236 2.09 28.37 -45.82
N ASP A 237 3.07 29.05 -46.42
CA ASP A 237 4.54 28.97 -46.35
C ASP A 237 5.20 29.45 -45.02
N PRO A 238 6.52 29.23 -44.86
CA PRO A 238 7.31 29.50 -43.66
C PRO A 238 7.80 30.95 -43.58
N ASP A 239 7.88 31.46 -42.36
CA ASP A 239 8.57 32.71 -42.05
C ASP A 239 10.07 32.61 -42.42
N ARG A 240 10.41 33.34 -43.48
CA ARG A 240 11.73 33.94 -43.72
C ARG A 240 11.66 35.38 -43.21
N GLU A 241 12.49 35.73 -42.23
CA GLU A 241 13.30 36.95 -42.15
C GLU A 241 14.22 36.92 -40.91
#